data_AF-A0AAW1XHB7-F1
#
_entry.id   AF-A0AAW1XHB7-F1
#
_cell.length_a   1.000
_cell.length_b   1.000
_cell.length_c   1.000
_cell.angle_alpha   90.00
_cell.angle_beta   90.00
_cell.angle_gamma   90.00
#
_symmetry.space_group_name_H-M   'P 1'
#
loop_
_entity.id
_entity.type
_entity.pdbx_description
1 polymer ?
#
loop_
_entity_poly.entity_id
_entity_poly.type
_entity_poly.pdbx_seq_one_letter_code
_entity_poly.pdbx_strand_id
1 'polypeptide(L)'
;MLRSGAKPDEITFVGVLSACSHAGLVNKGQRFFSSMNRGYDLEPKAQHYSCLVDMLGRAGLVDEATKIIRTMPACEKDAAVLGALLGAYRFHGDIAMASIIGEALQELEPGRSGGYVLLANVYAARGKWDEFARVRKTMKEMKVNKVPGFSLIQVKGRSHVFFVRDRSHPQAAEIWGLLQEKLLPQMWDIY
;
A
#
# COMPACT_ATOMS: atom_id res chain seq x y z
N MET A 1 -26.36 -2.94 -7.39
CA MET A 1 -26.13 -1.49 -7.53
C MET A 1 -26.73 -0.95 -8.83
N LEU A 2 -26.09 -1.09 -10.00
CA LEU A 2 -26.66 -0.50 -11.24
C LEU A 2 -28.04 -1.07 -11.60
N ARG A 3 -28.24 -2.39 -11.45
CA ARG A 3 -29.55 -3.04 -11.65
C ARG A 3 -30.64 -2.56 -10.70
N SER A 4 -30.27 -2.02 -9.54
CA SER A 4 -31.21 -1.45 -8.56
C SER A 4 -31.35 0.06 -8.69
N GLY A 5 -30.84 0.67 -9.77
CA GLY A 5 -30.91 2.12 -10.03
C GLY A 5 -29.97 2.98 -9.19
N ALA A 6 -29.11 2.38 -8.35
CA ALA A 6 -28.17 3.13 -7.53
C ALA A 6 -27.02 3.67 -8.39
N LYS A 7 -26.75 4.98 -8.26
CA LYS A 7 -25.65 5.66 -8.97
C LYS A 7 -24.33 5.41 -8.22
N PRO A 8 -23.26 4.96 -8.90
CA PRO A 8 -21.92 4.93 -8.33
C PRO A 8 -21.48 6.33 -7.89
N ASP A 9 -20.76 6.38 -6.77
CA ASP A 9 -20.08 7.56 -6.26
C ASP A 9 -18.56 7.37 -6.26
N GLU A 10 -17.83 8.35 -5.75
CA GLU A 10 -16.38 8.32 -5.62
C GLU A 10 -15.89 7.08 -4.85
N ILE A 11 -16.54 6.77 -3.73
CA ILE A 11 -16.16 5.61 -2.89
C ILE A 11 -16.36 4.30 -3.63
N THR A 12 -17.43 4.18 -4.40
CA THR A 12 -17.69 3.03 -5.27
C THR A 12 -16.56 2.83 -6.27
N PHE A 13 -16.07 3.91 -6.89
CA PHE A 13 -14.96 3.85 -7.84
C PHE A 13 -13.65 3.48 -7.19
N VAL A 14 -13.34 3.98 -5.99
CA VAL A 14 -12.17 3.51 -5.21
C VAL A 14 -12.23 2.00 -4.99
N GLY A 15 -13.39 1.47 -4.60
CA GLY A 15 -13.58 0.03 -4.40
C GLY A 15 -13.36 -0.78 -5.68
N VAL A 16 -13.97 -0.38 -6.79
CA VAL A 16 -13.84 -1.08 -8.08
C VAL A 16 -12.41 -0.99 -8.63
N LEU A 17 -11.75 0.17 -8.52
CA LEU A 17 -10.37 0.35 -8.98
C LEU A 17 -9.40 -0.47 -8.12
N SER A 18 -9.58 -0.50 -6.81
CA SER A 18 -8.78 -1.33 -5.90
C SER A 18 -8.94 -2.82 -6.24
N ALA A 19 -10.16 -3.28 -6.48
CA ALA A 19 -10.41 -4.65 -6.91
C ALA A 19 -9.72 -4.98 -8.25
N CYS A 20 -9.75 -4.05 -9.21
CA CYS A 20 -9.02 -4.21 -10.47
C CYS A 20 -7.51 -4.26 -10.26
N SER A 21 -6.96 -3.47 -9.34
CA SER A 21 -5.53 -3.49 -9.00
C SER A 21 -5.12 -4.85 -8.44
N HIS A 22 -5.84 -5.35 -7.44
CA HIS A 22 -5.57 -6.65 -6.83
C HIS A 22 -5.76 -7.84 -7.79
N ALA A 23 -6.74 -7.75 -8.69
CA ALA A 23 -7.02 -8.81 -9.67
C ALA A 23 -6.15 -8.70 -10.95
N GLY A 24 -5.28 -7.70 -11.06
CA GLY A 24 -4.46 -7.47 -12.27
C GLY A 24 -5.27 -7.09 -13.51
N LEU A 25 -6.49 -6.58 -13.35
CA LEU A 25 -7.42 -6.25 -14.44
C LEU A 25 -7.16 -4.84 -15.01
N VAL A 26 -5.93 -4.59 -15.47
CA VAL A 26 -5.44 -3.28 -15.90
C VAL A 26 -6.38 -2.59 -16.89
N ASN A 27 -6.73 -3.28 -17.99
CA ASN A 27 -7.59 -2.73 -19.04
C ASN A 27 -8.99 -2.36 -18.53
N LYS A 28 -9.55 -3.14 -17.60
CA LYS A 28 -10.87 -2.84 -17.02
C LYS A 28 -10.77 -1.66 -16.05
N GLY A 29 -9.72 -1.63 -15.22
CA GLY A 29 -9.47 -0.52 -14.29
C GLY A 29 -9.33 0.82 -15.01
N GLN A 30 -8.56 0.88 -16.09
CA GLN A 30 -8.42 2.09 -16.91
C GLN A 30 -9.74 2.56 -17.52
N ARG A 31 -10.59 1.62 -17.97
CA ARG A 31 -11.94 1.93 -18.48
C ARG A 31 -12.84 2.47 -17.38
N PHE A 32 -12.83 1.87 -16.19
CA PHE A 32 -13.59 2.38 -15.05
C PHE A 32 -13.12 3.78 -14.64
N PHE A 33 -11.81 4.00 -14.53
CA PHE A 33 -11.24 5.31 -14.23
C PHE A 33 -11.71 6.37 -15.25
N SER A 34 -11.60 6.06 -16.54
CA SER A 34 -12.04 6.98 -17.61
C SER A 34 -13.55 7.23 -17.61
N SER A 35 -14.34 6.26 -17.13
CA SER A 35 -15.80 6.38 -17.07
C SER A 35 -16.29 7.33 -15.97
N MET A 36 -15.45 7.65 -14.97
CA MET A 36 -15.82 8.57 -13.89
C MET A 36 -16.26 9.93 -14.46
N ASN A 37 -15.40 10.58 -15.24
CA ASN A 37 -15.73 11.85 -15.90
C ASN A 37 -16.79 11.66 -17.00
N ARG A 38 -16.61 10.68 -17.88
CA ARG A 38 -17.43 10.56 -19.11
C ARG A 38 -18.84 10.02 -18.89
N GLY A 39 -19.05 9.25 -17.82
CA GLY A 39 -20.29 8.50 -17.61
C GLY A 39 -21.00 8.82 -16.29
N TYR A 40 -20.28 9.32 -15.28
CA TYR A 40 -20.86 9.55 -13.95
C TYR A 40 -20.72 10.99 -13.45
N ASP A 41 -20.00 11.84 -14.19
CA ASP A 41 -19.72 13.25 -13.85
C ASP A 41 -18.98 13.36 -12.50
N LEU A 42 -17.97 12.51 -12.33
CA LEU A 42 -17.16 12.42 -11.11
C LEU A 42 -15.69 12.67 -11.43
N GLU A 43 -15.14 13.77 -10.94
CA GLU A 43 -13.71 14.07 -11.09
C GLU A 43 -12.84 13.12 -10.25
N PRO A 44 -11.80 12.50 -10.84
CA PRO A 44 -10.87 11.67 -10.09
C PRO A 44 -10.12 12.46 -9.02
N LYS A 45 -10.24 11.98 -7.79
CA LYS A 45 -9.44 12.42 -6.64
C LYS A 45 -8.22 11.53 -6.39
N ALA A 46 -7.33 11.96 -5.49
CA ALA A 46 -6.06 11.33 -5.15
C ALA A 46 -6.19 9.82 -4.89
N GLN A 47 -7.24 9.38 -4.20
CA GLN A 47 -7.51 7.96 -3.92
C GLN A 47 -7.71 7.14 -5.21
N HIS A 48 -8.39 7.69 -6.22
CA HIS A 48 -8.60 7.05 -7.52
C HIS A 48 -7.29 6.98 -8.31
N TYR A 49 -6.51 8.06 -8.30
CA TYR A 49 -5.19 8.10 -8.93
C TYR A 49 -4.21 7.12 -8.27
N SER A 50 -4.23 7.01 -6.94
CA SER A 50 -3.40 6.05 -6.20
C SER A 50 -3.73 4.61 -6.61
N CYS A 51 -5.03 4.28 -6.73
CA CYS A 51 -5.45 2.96 -7.24
C CYS A 51 -4.99 2.70 -8.68
N LEU A 52 -5.10 3.70 -9.56
CA LEU A 52 -4.68 3.58 -10.96
C LEU A 52 -3.15 3.40 -11.07
N VAL A 53 -2.38 4.19 -10.33
CA VAL A 53 -0.91 4.12 -10.30
C VAL A 53 -0.43 2.80 -9.70
N ASP A 54 -1.03 2.33 -8.60
CA ASP A 54 -0.71 1.02 -8.00
C ASP A 54 -0.99 -0.12 -8.98
N MET A 55 -2.13 -0.07 -9.68
CA MET A 55 -2.51 -1.06 -10.71
C MET A 55 -1.50 -1.12 -11.86
N LEU A 56 -1.13 0.04 -12.43
CA LEU A 56 -0.14 0.13 -13.50
C LEU A 56 1.23 -0.33 -13.01
N GLY A 57 1.62 0.08 -11.81
CA GLY A 57 2.90 -0.27 -11.20
C GLY A 57 3.08 -1.76 -10.96
N ARG A 58 2.04 -2.44 -10.44
CA ARG A 58 2.03 -3.91 -10.27
C ARG A 58 2.09 -4.68 -11.58
N ALA A 59 1.58 -4.09 -12.65
CA ALA A 59 1.64 -4.65 -13.99
C ALA A 59 2.98 -4.38 -14.72
N GLY A 60 3.92 -3.68 -14.07
CA GLY A 60 5.21 -3.30 -14.68
C GLY A 60 5.13 -2.11 -15.63
N LEU A 61 3.98 -1.45 -15.74
CA LEU A 61 3.74 -0.29 -16.61
C LEU A 61 4.18 1.02 -15.93
N VAL A 62 5.42 1.07 -15.46
CA VAL A 62 5.95 2.19 -14.65
C VAL A 62 5.97 3.51 -15.43
N ASP A 63 6.24 3.47 -16.72
CA ASP A 63 6.25 4.68 -17.56
C ASP A 63 4.84 5.28 -17.68
N GLU A 64 3.82 4.44 -17.82
CA GLU A 64 2.41 4.88 -17.81
C GLU A 64 2.03 5.45 -16.45
N ALA A 65 2.40 4.76 -15.36
CA ALA A 65 2.17 5.25 -13.99
C ALA A 65 2.83 6.62 -13.76
N THR A 66 4.05 6.81 -14.27
CA THR A 66 4.79 8.08 -14.19
C THR A 66 4.10 9.17 -15.01
N LYS A 67 3.57 8.84 -16.19
CA LYS A 67 2.80 9.77 -17.01
C LYS A 67 1.52 10.23 -16.31
N ILE A 68 0.82 9.34 -15.61
CA ILE A 68 -0.34 9.71 -14.79
C ILE A 68 0.05 10.74 -13.72
N ILE A 69 1.13 10.51 -12.96
CA ILE A 69 1.59 11.48 -11.95
C ILE A 69 1.99 12.82 -12.57
N ARG A 70 2.59 12.83 -13.76
CA ARG A 70 2.96 14.09 -14.43
C ARG A 70 1.74 14.89 -14.87
N THR A 71 0.69 14.21 -15.35
CA THR A 71 -0.48 14.84 -15.99
C THR A 71 -1.65 15.11 -15.04
N MET A 72 -1.71 14.45 -13.88
CA MET A 72 -2.78 14.68 -12.91
C MET A 72 -2.72 16.08 -12.26
N PRO A 73 -3.85 16.59 -11.75
CA PRO A 73 -3.91 17.88 -11.06
C PRO A 73 -2.94 17.92 -9.88
N ALA A 74 -2.27 19.06 -9.68
CA ALA A 74 -1.30 19.22 -8.59
C ALA A 74 -1.93 19.02 -7.20
N CYS A 75 -3.19 19.40 -7.01
CA CYS A 75 -3.93 19.22 -5.75
C CYS A 75 -4.19 17.75 -5.39
N GLU A 76 -4.15 16.83 -6.36
CA GLU A 76 -4.40 15.41 -6.13
C GLU A 76 -3.11 14.59 -5.94
N LYS A 77 -1.92 15.22 -6.04
CA LYS A 77 -0.61 14.55 -5.91
C LYS A 77 -0.22 14.39 -4.43
N ASP A 78 -0.97 13.56 -3.72
CA ASP A 78 -0.72 13.30 -2.31
C ASP A 78 0.34 12.20 -2.07
N ALA A 79 0.62 11.96 -0.79
CA ALA A 79 1.56 10.94 -0.34
C ALA A 79 1.15 9.52 -0.76
N ALA A 80 -0.15 9.22 -0.87
CA ALA A 80 -0.64 7.90 -1.28
C ALA A 80 -0.37 7.64 -2.77
N VAL A 81 -0.49 8.66 -3.62
CA VAL A 81 -0.19 8.55 -5.05
C VAL A 81 1.32 8.39 -5.29
N LEU A 82 2.14 9.20 -4.63
CA LEU A 82 3.61 9.07 -4.69
C LEU A 82 4.09 7.75 -4.11
N GLY A 83 3.50 7.30 -3.00
CA GLY A 83 3.78 6.00 -2.39
C GLY A 83 3.45 4.83 -3.31
N ALA A 84 2.33 4.90 -4.04
CA ALA A 84 1.97 3.89 -5.05
C ALA A 84 3.01 3.83 -6.18
N LEU A 85 3.46 4.98 -6.70
CA LEU A 85 4.50 5.03 -7.72
C LEU A 85 5.84 4.49 -7.19
N LEU A 86 6.25 4.88 -5.98
CA LEU A 86 7.47 4.38 -5.35
C LEU A 86 7.43 2.85 -5.15
N GLY A 87 6.25 2.31 -4.83
CA GLY A 87 6.00 0.88 -4.77
C GLY A 87 6.20 0.18 -6.13
N ALA A 88 5.79 0.82 -7.22
CA ALA A 88 6.06 0.35 -8.58
C ALA A 88 7.57 0.31 -8.87
N TYR A 89 8.28 1.38 -8.47
CA TYR A 89 9.72 1.51 -8.63
C TYR A 89 10.54 0.51 -7.82
N ARG A 90 9.93 -0.22 -6.87
CA ARG A 90 10.61 -1.28 -6.11
C ARG A 90 10.95 -2.48 -6.98
N PHE A 91 10.05 -2.87 -7.87
CA PHE A 91 10.19 -4.06 -8.70
C PHE A 91 10.57 -3.74 -10.14
N HIS A 92 10.19 -2.56 -10.61
CA HIS A 92 10.33 -2.13 -11.99
C HIS A 92 10.95 -0.72 -12.02
N GLY A 93 11.50 -0.26 -13.14
CA GLY A 93 11.99 1.12 -13.29
C GLY A 93 13.37 1.43 -12.69
N ASP A 94 13.72 2.72 -12.74
CA ASP A 94 15.04 3.28 -12.39
C ASP A 94 15.15 3.67 -10.90
N ILE A 95 16.28 3.32 -10.27
CA ILE A 95 16.53 3.60 -8.85
C ILE A 95 16.71 5.09 -8.54
N ALA A 96 17.28 5.88 -9.46
CA ALA A 96 17.46 7.31 -9.29
C ALA A 96 16.10 8.02 -9.24
N MET A 97 15.18 7.63 -10.13
CA MET A 97 13.80 8.13 -10.08
C MET A 97 13.10 7.74 -8.78
N ALA A 98 13.32 6.52 -8.31
CA ALA A 98 12.78 6.06 -7.04
C ALA A 98 13.33 6.88 -5.86
N SER A 99 14.61 7.28 -5.89
CA SER A 99 15.20 8.17 -4.88
C SER A 99 14.50 9.52 -4.86
N ILE A 100 14.35 10.16 -6.03
CA ILE A 100 13.70 11.48 -6.15
C ILE A 100 12.27 11.43 -5.60
N ILE A 101 11.50 10.40 -5.96
CA ILE A 101 10.12 10.23 -5.48
C ILE A 101 10.11 9.97 -3.96
N GLY A 102 11.02 9.14 -3.46
CA GLY A 102 11.12 8.82 -2.05
C GLY A 102 11.52 10.01 -1.18
N GLU A 103 12.43 10.86 -1.67
CA GLU A 103 12.82 12.11 -1.02
C GLU A 103 11.66 13.11 -0.99
N ALA A 104 10.97 13.32 -2.12
CA ALA A 104 9.77 14.16 -2.17
C ALA A 104 8.67 13.68 -1.22
N LEU A 105 8.50 12.35 -1.06
CA LEU A 105 7.54 11.78 -0.12
C LEU A 105 7.93 12.01 1.35
N GLN A 106 9.22 12.01 1.67
CA GLN A 106 9.72 12.35 3.01
C GLN A 106 9.55 13.84 3.32
N GLU A 107 9.74 14.71 2.33
CA GLU A 107 9.47 16.15 2.48
C GLU A 107 7.98 16.43 2.68
N LEU A 108 7.11 15.70 1.96
CA LEU A 108 5.66 15.85 2.07
C LEU A 108 5.11 15.36 3.41
N GLU A 109 5.62 14.24 3.93
CA GLU A 109 5.18 13.65 5.20
C GLU A 109 6.37 13.25 6.11
N PRO A 110 7.15 14.20 6.66
CA PRO A 110 8.38 13.90 7.40
C PRO A 110 8.13 13.13 8.70
N GLY A 111 6.92 13.22 9.27
CA GLY A 111 6.52 12.49 10.47
C GLY A 111 5.97 11.08 10.21
N ARG A 112 5.74 10.68 8.95
CA ARG A 112 5.10 9.40 8.63
C ARG A 112 6.10 8.37 8.15
N SER A 113 6.02 7.18 8.73
CA SER A 113 6.95 6.08 8.42
C SER A 113 6.80 5.50 7.02
N GLY A 114 5.65 5.70 6.36
CA GLY A 114 5.31 5.09 5.07
C GLY A 114 6.36 5.36 3.99
N GLY A 115 6.67 6.63 3.75
CA GLY A 115 7.63 7.03 2.70
C GLY A 115 9.04 6.52 2.94
N TYR A 116 9.54 6.65 4.17
CA TYR A 116 10.85 6.11 4.55
C TYR A 116 10.92 4.60 4.37
N VAL A 117 9.89 3.87 4.80
CA VAL A 117 9.86 2.41 4.69
C VAL A 117 9.82 1.97 3.23
N LEU A 118 9.03 2.65 2.38
CA LEU A 118 8.98 2.34 0.95
C LEU A 118 10.33 2.59 0.29
N LEU A 119 10.96 3.76 0.50
CA LEU A 119 12.27 4.07 -0.08
C LEU A 119 13.36 3.10 0.40
N ALA A 120 13.38 2.79 1.70
CA ALA A 120 14.30 1.78 2.23
C ALA A 120 14.09 0.42 1.53
N ASN A 121 12.84 -0.03 1.36
CA ASN A 121 12.56 -1.29 0.68
C ASN A 121 12.99 -1.29 -0.79
N VAL A 122 12.87 -0.16 -1.49
CA VAL A 122 13.38 0.01 -2.86
C VAL A 122 14.89 -0.19 -2.90
N TYR A 123 15.63 0.43 -1.98
CA TYR A 123 17.08 0.25 -1.88
C TYR A 123 17.48 -1.19 -1.54
N ALA A 124 16.80 -1.81 -0.57
CA ALA A 124 17.03 -3.20 -0.20
C ALA A 124 16.79 -4.17 -1.37
N ALA A 125 15.72 -3.96 -2.16
CA ALA A 125 15.42 -4.79 -3.33
C ALA A 125 16.51 -4.74 -4.42
N ARG A 126 17.33 -3.68 -4.43
CA ARG A 126 18.46 -3.51 -5.36
C ARG A 126 19.83 -3.71 -4.72
N GLY A 127 19.89 -4.25 -3.50
CA GLY A 127 21.15 -4.50 -2.78
C GLY A 127 21.92 -3.23 -2.36
N LYS A 128 21.24 -2.07 -2.34
CA LYS A 128 21.81 -0.77 -1.96
C LYS A 128 21.74 -0.58 -0.44
N TRP A 129 22.59 -1.31 0.28
CA TRP A 129 22.54 -1.39 1.74
C TRP A 129 22.99 -0.11 2.44
N ASP A 130 23.90 0.67 1.83
CA ASP A 130 24.34 1.95 2.37
C ASP A 130 23.21 2.99 2.32
N GLU A 131 22.53 3.11 1.17
CA GLU A 131 21.33 3.93 1.00
C GLU A 131 20.23 3.52 1.99
N PHE A 132 19.97 2.21 2.11
CA PHE A 132 19.02 1.68 3.09
C PHE A 132 19.37 2.12 4.51
N ALA A 133 20.63 1.97 4.92
CA ALA A 133 21.10 2.35 6.24
C ALA A 133 20.96 3.86 6.48
N ARG A 134 21.22 4.69 5.47
CA ARG A 134 20.99 6.14 5.53
C ARG A 134 19.53 6.46 5.79
N VAL A 135 18.59 5.89 5.02
CA VAL A 135 17.15 6.12 5.23
C VAL A 135 16.71 5.69 6.64
N ARG A 136 17.20 4.55 7.13
CA ARG A 136 16.92 4.07 8.49
C ARG A 136 17.51 4.97 9.58
N LYS A 137 18.68 5.55 9.35
CA LYS A 137 19.30 6.53 10.25
C LYS A 137 18.44 7.79 10.33
N THR A 138 18.02 8.33 9.18
CA THR A 138 17.12 9.49 9.11
C THR A 138 15.80 9.24 9.85
N MET A 139 15.19 8.06 9.71
CA MET A 139 14.00 7.69 10.48
C MET A 139 14.22 7.81 12.00
N LYS A 140 15.38 7.33 12.49
CA LYS A 140 15.71 7.39 13.93
C LYS A 140 15.92 8.83 14.40
N GLU A 141 16.65 9.63 13.62
CA GLU A 141 16.92 11.04 13.92
C GLU A 141 15.63 11.87 13.96
N MET A 142 14.71 11.60 13.02
CA MET A 142 13.40 12.25 12.94
C MET A 142 12.36 11.66 13.91
N LYS A 143 12.75 10.67 14.74
CA LYS A 143 11.87 9.94 15.68
C LYS A 143 10.64 9.32 14.99
N VAL A 144 10.77 8.96 13.72
CA VAL A 144 9.73 8.31 12.92
C VAL A 144 9.73 6.82 13.22
N ASN A 145 8.72 6.38 13.98
CA ASN A 145 8.56 4.97 14.33
C ASN A 145 7.57 4.28 13.39
N LYS A 146 7.96 3.12 12.86
CA LYS A 146 7.00 2.22 12.22
C LYS A 146 6.22 1.51 13.33
N VAL A 147 4.91 1.71 13.39
CA VAL A 147 4.05 0.90 14.26
C VAL A 147 4.11 -0.55 13.74
N PRO A 148 4.49 -1.53 14.57
CA PRO A 148 4.45 -2.93 14.18
C PRO A 148 3.04 -3.30 13.76
N GLY A 149 2.90 -4.16 12.74
CA GLY A 149 1.61 -4.73 12.41
C GLY A 149 1.05 -5.49 13.62
N PHE A 150 -0.25 -5.39 13.84
CA PHE A 150 -0.92 -6.13 14.92
C PHE A 150 -2.28 -6.62 14.47
N SER A 151 -2.73 -7.70 15.09
CA SER A 151 -4.12 -8.16 15.04
C SER A 151 -4.76 -7.92 16.40
N LEU A 152 -6.05 -7.58 16.40
CA LEU A 152 -6.82 -7.39 17.61
C LEU A 152 -8.08 -8.27 17.53
N ILE A 153 -8.36 -8.98 18.60
CA ILE A 153 -9.62 -9.72 18.78
C ILE A 153 -10.27 -9.27 20.07
N GLN A 154 -11.60 -9.31 20.12
CA GLN A 154 -12.35 -9.02 21.33
C GLN A 154 -13.02 -10.30 21.84
N VAL A 155 -12.68 -10.72 23.05
CA VAL A 155 -13.20 -11.93 23.68
C VAL A 155 -13.81 -11.55 25.02
N LYS A 156 -15.12 -11.82 25.19
CA LYS A 156 -15.86 -11.50 26.42
C LYS A 156 -15.66 -10.04 26.88
N GLY A 157 -15.69 -9.10 25.93
CA GLY A 157 -15.52 -7.68 26.19
C GLY A 157 -14.07 -7.21 26.43
N ARG A 158 -13.07 -8.11 26.45
CA ARG A 158 -11.66 -7.77 26.58
C ARG A 158 -10.97 -7.76 25.22
N SER A 159 -10.17 -6.73 24.96
CA SER A 159 -9.34 -6.64 23.75
C SER A 159 -8.03 -7.37 23.95
N HIS A 160 -7.70 -8.25 23.02
CA HIS A 160 -6.45 -8.99 22.97
C HIS A 160 -5.68 -8.56 21.72
N VAL A 161 -4.49 -8.00 21.92
CA VAL A 161 -3.63 -7.48 20.86
C VAL A 161 -2.45 -8.43 20.64
N PHE A 162 -2.18 -8.73 19.38
CA PHE A 162 -1.07 -9.58 18.95
C PHE A 162 -0.21 -8.79 17.98
N PHE A 163 0.96 -8.33 18.42
CA PHE A 163 1.93 -7.69 17.54
C PHE A 163 2.75 -8.75 16.78
N VAL A 164 3.20 -8.40 15.57
CA VAL A 164 4.11 -9.25 14.79
C VAL A 164 5.35 -9.59 15.62
N ARG A 165 5.63 -10.89 15.78
CA ARG A 165 6.73 -11.48 16.58
C ARG A 165 6.66 -11.26 18.09
N ASP A 166 5.56 -10.71 18.59
CA ASP A 166 5.37 -10.52 20.02
C ASP A 166 4.90 -11.81 20.70
N ARG A 167 5.37 -12.02 21.94
CA ARG A 167 4.99 -13.11 22.84
C ARG A 167 4.53 -12.60 24.20
N SER A 168 4.29 -11.29 24.33
CA SER A 168 3.91 -10.63 25.59
C SER A 168 2.48 -10.94 26.06
N HIS A 169 1.67 -11.58 25.23
CA HIS A 169 0.28 -11.89 25.58
C HIS A 169 0.21 -12.76 26.85
N PRO A 170 -0.64 -12.43 27.85
CA PRO A 170 -0.70 -13.18 29.11
C PRO A 170 -0.96 -14.69 28.96
N GLN A 171 -1.66 -15.06 27.89
CA GLN A 171 -1.96 -16.45 27.53
C GLN A 171 -1.10 -16.98 26.38
N ALA A 172 0.06 -16.38 26.10
CA ALA A 172 0.88 -16.74 24.93
C ALA A 172 1.21 -18.24 24.91
N ALA A 173 1.60 -18.85 26.03
CA ALA A 173 1.93 -20.27 26.10
C ALA A 173 0.77 -21.18 25.68
N GLU A 174 -0.44 -20.90 26.17
CA GLU A 174 -1.66 -21.66 25.85
C GLU A 174 -2.02 -21.51 24.36
N ILE A 175 -1.97 -20.29 23.84
CA ILE A 175 -2.27 -19.99 22.43
C ILE A 175 -1.29 -20.71 21.51
N TRP A 176 0.01 -20.68 21.81
CA TRP A 176 1.02 -21.36 21.01
C TRP A 176 0.91 -22.88 21.11
N GLY A 177 0.57 -23.42 22.29
CA GLY A 177 0.28 -24.85 22.47
C GLY A 177 -0.89 -25.31 21.60
N LEU A 178 -2.02 -24.59 21.65
CA LEU A 178 -3.18 -24.87 20.79
C LEU A 178 -2.86 -24.75 19.30
N LEU A 179 -2.06 -23.76 18.91
CA LEU A 179 -1.63 -23.59 17.52
C LEU A 179 -0.81 -24.80 17.05
N GLN A 180 0.13 -25.26 17.86
CA GLN A 180 0.99 -26.41 17.54
C GLN A 180 0.22 -27.74 17.53
N GLU A 181 -0.68 -27.94 18.48
CA GLU A 181 -1.39 -29.21 18.63
C GLU A 181 -2.56 -29.36 17.64
N LYS A 182 -3.30 -28.27 17.37
CA LYS A 182 -4.56 -28.35 16.63
C LYS A 182 -4.51 -27.75 15.24
N LEU A 183 -3.82 -26.61 15.06
CA LEU A 183 -3.90 -25.84 13.81
C LEU A 183 -2.78 -26.22 12.82
N LEU A 184 -1.53 -26.31 13.28
CA LEU A 184 -0.39 -26.63 12.41
C LEU A 184 -0.50 -28.00 11.72
N PRO A 185 -0.98 -29.08 12.37
CA PRO A 185 -1.17 -30.37 11.69
C PRO A 185 -2.15 -30.27 10.51
N GLN A 186 -3.23 -29.50 10.66
CA GLN A 186 -4.25 -29.32 9.61
C GLN A 186 -3.75 -28.44 8.45
N MET A 187 -2.77 -27.58 8.68
CA MET A 187 -2.18 -26.73 7.65
C MET A 187 -1.17 -27.48 6.77
N TRP A 188 -0.58 -28.57 7.29
CA TRP A 188 0.31 -29.43 6.49
C TRP A 188 -0.45 -30.32 5.51
N ASP A 189 -1.73 -30.60 5.74
CA ASP A 189 -2.57 -31.38 4.82
C ASP A 189 -3.09 -30.57 3.61
N ILE A 190 -2.74 -29.28 3.50
CA ILE A 190 -3.20 -28.36 2.44
C ILE A 190 -2.11 -28.15 1.35
N TYR A 191 -0.97 -28.84 1.44
CA TYR A 191 0.11 -28.85 0.44
C TYR A 191 0.51 -30.27 0.06
#